data_AF-A0AAD5HB04-F1
#
_entry.id   AF-A0AAD5HB04-F1
#
_cell.length_a   1.000
_cell.length_b   1.000
_cell.length_c   1.000
_cell.angle_alpha   90.00
_cell.angle_beta   90.00
_cell.angle_gamma   90.00
#
_symmetry.space_group_name_H-M   'P 1'
#
loop_
_entity.id
_entity.type
_entity.pdbx_description
1 polymer ?
#
loop_
_entity_poly.entity_id
_entity_poly.type
_entity_poly.pdbx_seq_one_letter_code
_entity_poly.pdbx_strand_id
1 'polypeptide(L)'
;MRNPTESYLHHHYIVLILLLSPCWEVDTTHNNIHLTDLWAAKPGKVRKDFLYDNVFYGSDNELLYGKSVRPVIQSTMRGYNGTVFAYGQTASGKTYVSTEDEPGVVPRAVNDVFAIISETTEKEFLLRVSYLEIYNETLKDLLAPDSDDLRIHEDKKRGVYVSSLKEEIVTSPRHVMKVIQRGEANRHVSSTDFNLHSSRSHTVFQLIVESREKEPGSMPGSPTIQKHNSFLRTDQRRSVQVSQLNLIDLAGSEKAASQTDRRKEGAFINKSLLTLGTVISKLTEDKVSSHIPYRDSKLTRILQSSLSGNARIAVICTISPSHHNLEESQNTLKFASRVKRIVTAAATNEIIDDKALLQKYRNEINDLRVQLQSNNEVFSRERETNITLLQEKQKHEEQLMEMQLVRTALKERIDHLTKLILTSGSISASKGSNDKPVPSLSNHTKSSPEDRRVEHNAKGETERLRRENTELQIIIDDLRETIRMQATKLEQESNGASQNQDESHGQVKIPQIKRINLPQGRRRLQN
;
A
#
# COMPACT_ATOMS: atom_id res chain seq x y z
N MET A 1 -0.54 2.72 37.95
CA MET A 1 -1.36 1.50 38.14
C MET A 1 -1.89 1.09 36.78
N ARG A 2 -1.35 0.02 36.19
CA ARG A 2 -1.77 -0.48 34.87
C ARG A 2 -3.00 -1.36 35.07
N ASN A 3 -4.08 -1.07 34.34
CA ASN A 3 -5.30 -1.87 34.34
C ASN A 3 -5.00 -3.32 33.92
N PRO A 4 -5.31 -4.32 34.75
CA PRO A 4 -5.18 -5.73 34.40
C PRO A 4 -6.53 -6.25 33.85
N THR A 5 -6.95 -5.79 32.67
CA THR A 5 -8.16 -6.29 31.99
C THR A 5 -8.08 -6.32 30.47
N GLU A 6 -6.88 -6.36 29.88
CA GLU A 6 -6.73 -6.95 28.54
C GLU A 6 -6.40 -8.42 28.73
N SER A 7 -7.46 -9.22 28.77
CA SER A 7 -7.41 -10.67 28.66
C SER A 7 -6.48 -11.07 27.51
N TYR A 8 -5.58 -12.01 27.79
CA TYR A 8 -4.81 -12.76 26.79
C TYR A 8 -5.78 -13.49 25.87
N LEU A 9 -6.29 -12.74 24.91
CA LEU A 9 -7.24 -13.20 23.93
C LEU A 9 -6.43 -13.97 22.89
N HIS A 10 -6.35 -15.28 23.09
CA HIS A 10 -5.92 -16.23 22.08
C HIS A 10 -6.75 -15.97 20.81
N HIS A 11 -6.15 -15.34 19.82
CA HIS A 11 -6.81 -14.97 18.56
C HIS A 11 -6.13 -15.76 17.47
N HIS A 12 -6.49 -17.03 17.41
CA HIS A 12 -6.22 -17.90 16.29
C HIS A 12 -7.57 -18.19 15.63
N TYR A 13 -7.59 -18.11 14.31
CA TYR A 13 -8.74 -18.52 13.53
C TYR A 13 -8.23 -19.48 12.48
N ILE A 14 -8.32 -20.76 12.80
CA ILE A 14 -8.16 -21.82 11.82
C ILE A 14 -9.49 -21.98 11.10
N VAL A 15 -9.44 -22.08 9.78
CA VAL A 15 -10.61 -22.21 8.91
C VAL A 15 -10.43 -23.44 8.06
N LEU A 16 -11.41 -24.34 8.06
CA LEU A 16 -11.43 -25.50 7.18
C LEU A 16 -12.50 -25.31 6.10
N ILE A 17 -12.18 -25.63 4.84
CA ILE A 17 -13.18 -25.74 3.76
C ILE A 17 -13.20 -27.21 3.33
N LEU A 18 -14.39 -27.79 3.29
CA LEU A 18 -14.66 -29.12 2.75
C LEU A 18 -15.80 -29.03 1.74
N LEU A 19 -15.56 -29.53 0.53
CA LEU A 19 -16.60 -30.02 -0.38
C LEU A 19 -16.91 -31.48 0.05
N LEU A 20 -18.08 -32.04 -0.27
CA LEU A 20 -18.50 -33.38 0.21
C LEU A 20 -17.45 -34.49 0.00
N SER A 21 -17.23 -35.35 1.00
CA SER A 21 -16.60 -36.66 0.81
C SER A 21 -17.03 -37.68 1.86
N PRO A 22 -17.04 -38.99 1.49
CA PRO A 22 -17.31 -40.09 2.43
C PRO A 22 -16.30 -40.25 3.56
N CYS A 23 -15.14 -39.58 3.56
CA CYS A 23 -14.09 -39.82 4.55
C CYS A 23 -14.06 -38.85 5.75
N TRP A 24 -14.63 -37.65 5.63
CA TRP A 24 -14.62 -36.63 6.68
C TRP A 24 -16.03 -36.33 7.16
N GLU A 25 -16.21 -36.23 8.47
CA GLU A 25 -17.42 -35.71 9.10
C GLU A 25 -17.07 -34.42 9.83
N VAL A 26 -17.90 -33.41 9.62
CA VAL A 26 -17.67 -32.03 10.07
C VAL A 26 -18.80 -31.62 10.99
N ASP A 27 -18.44 -31.26 12.21
CA ASP A 27 -19.33 -30.64 13.17
C ASP A 27 -18.99 -29.16 13.29
N THR A 28 -19.71 -28.34 12.54
CA THR A 28 -19.55 -26.88 12.56
C THR A 28 -20.10 -26.24 13.85
N THR A 29 -20.88 -26.97 14.64
CA THR A 29 -21.43 -26.46 15.91
C THR A 29 -20.43 -26.56 17.04
N HIS A 30 -19.65 -27.64 17.07
CA HIS A 30 -18.59 -27.88 18.06
C HIS A 30 -17.19 -27.60 17.51
N ASN A 31 -17.08 -27.07 16.29
CA ASN A 31 -15.81 -26.81 15.58
C ASN A 31 -14.88 -28.03 15.57
N ASN A 32 -15.46 -29.20 15.30
CA ASN A 32 -14.76 -30.47 15.25
C ASN A 32 -14.76 -31.04 13.83
N ILE A 33 -13.66 -31.67 13.47
CA ILE A 33 -13.57 -32.52 12.29
C ILE A 33 -12.88 -33.82 12.64
N HIS A 34 -13.41 -34.91 12.11
CA HIS A 34 -12.86 -36.24 12.32
C HIS A 34 -13.11 -37.11 11.10
N LEU A 35 -12.45 -38.26 11.05
CA LEU A 35 -12.72 -39.25 10.02
C LEU A 35 -14.04 -39.97 10.31
N THR A 36 -14.76 -40.34 9.25
CA THR A 36 -15.90 -41.26 9.34
C THR A 36 -15.43 -42.63 9.77
N ASP A 37 -16.31 -43.44 10.39
CA ASP A 37 -15.92 -44.74 10.97
C ASP A 37 -15.29 -45.71 9.96
N LEU A 38 -15.71 -45.64 8.69
CA LEU A 38 -15.14 -46.45 7.61
C LEU A 38 -13.65 -46.13 7.35
N TRP A 39 -13.22 -44.91 7.70
CA TRP A 39 -11.87 -44.40 7.49
C TRP A 39 -11.11 -44.18 8.82
N ALA A 40 -11.83 -44.15 9.94
CA ALA A 40 -11.31 -43.93 11.28
C ALA A 40 -10.71 -45.22 11.86
N ALA A 41 -9.48 -45.50 11.43
CA ALA A 41 -8.59 -46.50 12.01
C ALA A 41 -9.10 -47.97 12.03
N LYS A 42 -8.16 -48.90 12.28
CA LYS A 42 -8.45 -50.34 12.40
C LYS A 42 -9.27 -50.62 13.68
N PRO A 43 -9.99 -51.75 13.77
CA PRO A 43 -10.73 -52.13 14.98
C PRO A 43 -9.87 -51.97 16.24
N GLY A 44 -10.36 -51.22 17.23
CA GLY A 44 -9.69 -50.99 18.52
C GLY A 44 -8.84 -49.72 18.63
N LYS A 45 -8.79 -48.85 17.61
CA LYS A 45 -8.17 -47.51 17.73
C LYS A 45 -9.23 -46.42 17.94
N VAL A 46 -8.95 -45.51 18.87
CA VAL A 46 -9.81 -44.36 19.17
C VAL A 46 -9.89 -43.42 17.96
N ARG A 47 -11.10 -42.95 17.65
CA ARG A 47 -11.37 -41.92 16.63
C ARG A 47 -10.50 -40.70 16.93
N LYS A 48 -9.86 -40.15 15.89
CA LYS A 48 -9.03 -38.96 16.05
C LYS A 48 -9.84 -37.71 15.70
N ASP A 49 -10.18 -36.95 16.74
CA ASP A 49 -10.84 -35.66 16.63
C ASP A 49 -9.85 -34.53 16.46
N PHE A 50 -10.25 -33.51 15.71
CA PHE A 50 -9.49 -32.29 15.49
C PHE A 50 -10.36 -31.07 15.79
N LEU A 51 -10.03 -30.39 16.89
CA LEU A 51 -10.79 -29.23 17.40
C LEU A 51 -10.11 -27.91 17.06
N TYR A 52 -10.83 -27.02 16.38
CA TYR A 52 -10.33 -25.72 15.94
C TYR A 52 -11.17 -24.55 16.46
N ASP A 53 -10.72 -23.33 16.19
CA ASP A 53 -11.42 -22.12 16.64
C ASP A 53 -12.70 -21.91 15.83
N ASN A 54 -12.66 -22.21 14.53
CA ASN A 54 -13.82 -22.31 13.67
C ASN A 54 -13.64 -23.48 12.70
N VAL A 55 -14.72 -24.17 12.34
CA VAL A 55 -14.73 -25.14 11.24
C VAL A 55 -15.87 -24.78 10.30
N PHE A 56 -15.55 -24.67 9.01
CA PHE A 56 -16.53 -24.31 7.98
C PHE A 56 -16.71 -25.48 7.01
N TYR A 57 -17.82 -25.41 6.30
CA TYR A 57 -18.21 -26.42 5.35
C TYR A 57 -18.95 -25.74 4.20
N GLY A 58 -18.72 -26.19 2.97
CA GLY A 58 -19.27 -25.55 1.78
C GLY A 58 -18.50 -24.29 1.37
N SER A 59 -19.21 -23.33 0.75
CA SER A 59 -18.63 -22.19 0.03
C SER A 59 -19.06 -20.82 0.56
N ASP A 60 -19.55 -20.73 1.81
CA ASP A 60 -19.94 -19.45 2.41
C ASP A 60 -18.70 -18.65 2.83
N ASN A 61 -18.21 -17.82 1.92
CA ASN A 61 -17.01 -17.02 2.13
C ASN A 61 -17.31 -15.81 3.02
N GLU A 62 -18.56 -15.37 3.11
CA GLU A 62 -18.98 -14.28 4.00
C GLU A 62 -18.86 -14.71 5.46
N LEU A 63 -19.42 -15.86 5.82
CA LEU A 63 -19.36 -16.41 7.18
C LEU A 63 -17.92 -16.69 7.60
N LEU A 64 -17.14 -17.30 6.71
CA LEU A 64 -15.70 -17.55 6.89
C LEU A 64 -14.96 -16.25 7.19
N TYR A 65 -15.14 -15.25 6.32
CA TYR A 65 -14.48 -13.97 6.44
C TYR A 65 -14.90 -13.24 7.73
N GLY A 66 -16.20 -13.17 8.00
CA GLY A 66 -16.74 -12.47 9.17
C GLY A 66 -16.26 -13.06 10.50
N LYS A 67 -16.22 -14.39 10.63
CA LYS A 67 -15.79 -15.05 11.87
C LYS A 67 -14.28 -15.10 12.06
N SER A 68 -13.50 -15.20 10.98
CA SER A 68 -12.08 -15.57 11.07
C SER A 68 -11.11 -14.51 10.58
N VAL A 69 -11.53 -13.61 9.70
CA VAL A 69 -10.65 -12.63 9.05
C VAL A 69 -10.96 -11.21 9.49
N ARG A 70 -12.24 -10.81 9.51
CA ARG A 70 -12.68 -9.46 9.90
C ARG A 70 -12.06 -8.97 11.22
N PRO A 71 -11.92 -9.79 12.29
CA PRO A 71 -11.25 -9.35 13.52
C PRO A 71 -9.78 -8.92 13.32
N VAL A 72 -9.05 -9.56 12.41
CA VAL A 72 -7.67 -9.19 12.05
C VAL A 72 -7.65 -7.87 11.28
N ILE A 73 -8.59 -7.67 10.36
CA ILE A 73 -8.73 -6.40 9.62
C ILE A 73 -9.05 -5.25 10.57
N GLN A 74 -10.02 -5.43 11.47
CA GLN A 74 -10.38 -4.44 12.49
C GLN A 74 -9.20 -4.11 13.40
N SER A 75 -8.43 -5.11 13.82
CA SER A 75 -7.21 -4.90 14.62
C SER A 75 -6.15 -4.12 13.83
N THR A 76 -6.00 -4.42 12.54
CA THR A 76 -5.08 -3.70 11.65
C THR A 76 -5.44 -2.22 11.57
N MET A 77 -6.72 -1.91 11.38
CA MET A 77 -7.21 -0.53 11.33
C MET A 77 -7.06 0.22 12.66
N ARG A 78 -6.88 -0.50 13.78
CA ARG A 78 -6.56 0.05 15.10
C ARG A 78 -5.06 0.21 15.36
N GLY A 79 -4.19 -0.13 14.40
CA GLY A 79 -2.74 0.07 14.48
C GLY A 79 -1.92 -1.18 14.87
N TYR A 80 -2.54 -2.37 14.95
CA TYR A 80 -1.81 -3.63 15.13
C TYR A 80 -1.35 -4.21 13.80
N ASN A 81 -0.26 -4.96 13.75
CA ASN A 81 0.03 -5.75 12.55
C ASN A 81 -0.96 -6.92 12.43
N GLY A 82 -1.42 -7.19 11.21
CA GLY A 82 -2.32 -8.28 10.87
C GLY A 82 -1.68 -9.20 9.84
N THR A 83 -1.92 -10.50 9.95
CA THR A 83 -1.49 -11.48 8.95
C THR A 83 -2.55 -12.54 8.77
N VAL A 84 -2.96 -12.75 7.52
CA VAL A 84 -3.91 -13.77 7.12
C VAL A 84 -3.22 -14.60 6.05
N PHE A 85 -3.09 -15.90 6.25
CA PHE A 85 -2.52 -16.77 5.22
C PHE A 85 -3.34 -18.03 5.00
N ALA A 86 -3.46 -18.43 3.74
CA ALA A 86 -4.09 -19.67 3.33
C ALA A 86 -3.05 -20.78 3.20
N TYR A 87 -3.33 -21.95 3.76
CA TYR A 87 -2.49 -23.15 3.76
C TYR A 87 -3.33 -24.35 3.32
N GLY A 88 -2.73 -25.26 2.55
CA GLY A 88 -3.40 -26.47 2.09
C GLY A 88 -2.83 -26.97 0.77
N GLN A 89 -3.24 -28.15 0.35
CA GLN A 89 -2.78 -28.71 -0.92
C GLN A 89 -3.30 -27.92 -2.12
N THR A 90 -2.70 -28.10 -3.29
CA THR A 90 -3.24 -27.53 -4.52
C THR A 90 -4.67 -27.98 -4.76
N ALA A 91 -5.49 -27.05 -5.23
CA ALA A 91 -6.93 -27.23 -5.45
C ALA A 91 -7.77 -27.59 -4.21
N SER A 92 -7.25 -27.46 -2.97
CA SER A 92 -8.09 -27.58 -1.76
C SER A 92 -8.93 -26.34 -1.44
N GLY A 93 -8.65 -25.21 -2.10
CA GLY A 93 -9.43 -23.99 -1.95
C GLY A 93 -8.67 -22.76 -1.45
N LYS A 94 -7.33 -22.78 -1.39
CA LYS A 94 -6.51 -21.63 -0.94
C LYS A 94 -6.84 -20.34 -1.69
N THR A 95 -6.86 -20.42 -3.03
CA THR A 95 -7.20 -19.33 -3.96
C THR A 95 -8.71 -19.22 -4.21
N TYR A 96 -9.49 -20.26 -3.87
CA TYR A 96 -10.89 -20.45 -4.28
C TYR A 96 -11.90 -19.47 -3.62
N VAL A 97 -11.43 -18.59 -2.74
CA VAL A 97 -12.25 -17.49 -2.25
C VAL A 97 -12.14 -16.38 -3.29
N SER A 98 -12.82 -16.48 -4.44
CA SER A 98 -13.27 -15.36 -5.30
C SER A 98 -13.87 -15.91 -6.60
N THR A 99 -15.17 -16.16 -6.60
CA THR A 99 -15.94 -16.14 -7.85
C THR A 99 -16.53 -14.74 -8.04
N GLU A 100 -17.09 -14.44 -9.21
CA GLU A 100 -17.80 -13.17 -9.44
C GLU A 100 -18.97 -13.00 -8.44
N ASP A 101 -19.64 -14.10 -8.08
CA ASP A 101 -20.79 -14.12 -7.19
C ASP A 101 -20.41 -14.24 -5.69
N GLU A 102 -19.29 -14.91 -5.38
CA GLU A 102 -18.85 -15.16 -4.00
C GLU A 102 -17.41 -14.64 -3.81
N PRO A 103 -17.24 -13.35 -3.45
CA PRO A 103 -15.93 -12.72 -3.41
C PRO A 103 -15.05 -13.27 -2.30
N GLY A 104 -13.76 -13.06 -2.54
CA GLY A 104 -12.69 -13.58 -1.72
C GLY A 104 -12.42 -12.96 -0.39
N VAL A 105 -11.46 -13.56 0.33
CA VAL A 105 -10.86 -12.94 1.52
C VAL A 105 -10.25 -11.60 1.16
N VAL A 106 -9.50 -11.52 0.06
CA VAL A 106 -8.80 -10.29 -0.34
C VAL A 106 -9.78 -9.16 -0.74
N PRO A 107 -10.73 -9.37 -1.68
CA PRO A 107 -11.74 -8.35 -1.98
C PRO A 107 -12.57 -7.92 -0.76
N ARG A 108 -12.99 -8.87 0.10
CA ARG A 108 -13.75 -8.57 1.32
C ARG A 108 -12.91 -7.77 2.33
N ALA A 109 -11.64 -8.12 2.54
CA ALA A 109 -10.72 -7.39 3.40
C ALA A 109 -10.50 -5.95 2.90
N VAL A 110 -10.30 -5.77 1.60
CA VAL A 110 -10.16 -4.45 1.00
C VAL A 110 -11.43 -3.62 1.21
N ASN A 111 -12.61 -4.18 0.93
CA ASN A 111 -13.88 -3.48 1.14
C ASN A 111 -14.08 -3.06 2.59
N ASP A 112 -13.81 -3.96 3.55
CA ASP A 112 -13.91 -3.67 4.99
C ASP A 112 -12.93 -2.57 5.42
N VAL A 113 -11.69 -2.56 4.92
CA VAL A 113 -10.73 -1.47 5.20
C VAL A 113 -11.32 -0.12 4.82
N PHE A 114 -11.83 0.01 3.60
CA PHE A 114 -12.41 1.29 3.14
C PHE A 114 -13.74 1.61 3.81
N ALA A 115 -14.53 0.61 4.21
CA ALA A 115 -15.73 0.80 5.03
C ALA A 115 -15.36 1.39 6.40
N ILE A 116 -14.37 0.82 7.08
CA ILE A 116 -13.87 1.32 8.37
C ILE A 116 -13.36 2.76 8.23
N ILE A 117 -12.63 3.10 7.16
CA ILE A 117 -12.18 4.50 6.94
C ILE A 117 -13.39 5.42 6.73
N SER A 118 -14.44 4.96 6.03
CA SER A 118 -15.66 5.76 5.83
C SER A 118 -16.40 6.05 7.13
N GLU A 119 -16.34 5.13 8.10
CA GLU A 119 -16.96 5.25 9.41
C GLU A 119 -16.09 6.00 10.43
N THR A 120 -14.76 5.99 10.26
CA THR A 120 -13.80 6.62 11.17
C THR A 120 -13.62 8.10 10.84
N THR A 121 -14.51 8.95 11.36
CA THR A 121 -14.55 10.39 11.02
C THR A 121 -13.44 11.22 11.65
N GLU A 122 -12.84 10.74 12.73
CA GLU A 122 -11.86 11.42 13.56
C GLU A 122 -10.41 11.16 13.14
N LYS A 123 -10.17 10.25 12.18
CA LYS A 123 -8.82 9.92 11.68
C LYS A 123 -8.65 10.21 10.20
N GLU A 124 -7.39 10.43 9.82
CA GLU A 124 -6.95 10.39 8.43
C GLU A 124 -6.09 9.16 8.19
N PHE A 125 -6.11 8.69 6.94
CA PHE A 125 -5.43 7.48 6.53
C PHE A 125 -4.61 7.71 5.27
N LEU A 126 -3.48 7.03 5.16
CA LEU A 126 -2.73 6.87 3.91
C LEU A 126 -2.47 5.37 3.73
N LEU A 127 -2.89 4.85 2.58
CA LEU A 127 -2.77 3.44 2.26
C LEU A 127 -1.72 3.23 1.18
N ARG A 128 -0.82 2.28 1.43
CA ARG A 128 0.19 1.83 0.45
C ARG A 128 0.08 0.33 0.28
N VAL A 129 0.20 -0.15 -0.95
CA VAL A 129 0.18 -1.59 -1.24
C VAL A 129 1.44 -2.03 -1.96
N SER A 130 1.90 -3.24 -1.65
CA SER A 130 2.94 -3.94 -2.39
C SER A 130 2.48 -5.37 -2.68
N TYR A 131 3.02 -5.98 -3.73
CA TYR A 131 2.68 -7.34 -4.09
C TYR A 131 3.91 -8.14 -4.50
N LEU A 132 4.22 -9.17 -3.73
CA LEU A 132 5.46 -9.94 -3.82
C LEU A 132 5.15 -11.41 -4.14
N GLU A 133 5.96 -12.00 -5.00
CA GLU A 133 6.01 -13.44 -5.21
C GLU A 133 7.30 -14.03 -4.64
N ILE A 134 7.17 -15.21 -4.03
CA ILE A 134 8.28 -16.05 -3.60
C ILE A 134 8.19 -17.36 -4.37
N TYR A 135 9.11 -17.57 -5.30
CA TYR A 135 9.19 -18.79 -6.09
C TYR A 135 10.63 -19.29 -6.10
N ASN A 136 10.84 -20.57 -5.81
CA ASN A 136 12.18 -21.17 -5.78
C ASN A 136 13.20 -20.36 -4.93
N GLU A 137 12.77 -19.90 -3.74
CA GLU A 137 13.55 -19.02 -2.83
C GLU A 137 14.05 -17.70 -3.44
N THR A 138 13.49 -17.30 -4.59
CA THR A 138 13.72 -16.02 -5.25
C THR A 138 12.54 -15.10 -5.00
N LEU A 139 12.83 -13.82 -4.82
CA LEU A 139 11.83 -12.77 -4.61
C LEU A 139 11.57 -12.07 -5.94
N LYS A 140 10.30 -11.85 -6.27
CA LYS A 140 9.90 -11.07 -7.44
C LYS A 140 8.82 -10.05 -7.07
N ASP A 141 9.02 -8.81 -7.50
CA ASP A 141 8.03 -7.75 -7.33
C ASP A 141 7.01 -7.84 -8.45
N LEU A 142 5.76 -8.14 -8.10
CA LEU A 142 4.67 -8.28 -9.08
C LEU A 142 4.19 -6.92 -9.60
N LEU A 143 4.53 -5.80 -8.96
CA LEU A 143 4.19 -4.44 -9.38
C LEU A 143 5.32 -3.73 -10.13
N ALA A 144 6.53 -4.29 -10.09
CA ALA A 144 7.72 -3.87 -10.83
C ALA A 144 8.53 -5.10 -11.26
N PRO A 145 8.08 -5.86 -12.28
CA PRO A 145 8.70 -7.13 -12.66
C PRO A 145 10.13 -7.01 -13.17
N ASP A 146 10.56 -5.82 -13.61
CA ASP A 146 11.92 -5.53 -14.06
C ASP A 146 12.89 -5.20 -12.90
N SER A 147 12.42 -5.28 -11.64
CA SER A 147 13.24 -5.03 -10.45
C SER A 147 13.95 -6.31 -9.99
N ASP A 148 15.28 -6.35 -10.11
CA ASP A 148 16.08 -7.54 -9.81
C ASP A 148 16.79 -7.51 -8.44
N ASP A 149 16.75 -6.41 -7.68
CA ASP A 149 17.54 -6.24 -6.44
C ASP A 149 16.69 -6.28 -5.15
N LEU A 150 15.77 -7.24 -5.06
CA LEU A 150 14.95 -7.44 -3.86
C LEU A 150 15.73 -8.20 -2.78
N ARG A 151 15.92 -7.55 -1.63
CA ARG A 151 16.61 -8.15 -0.47
C ARG A 151 15.78 -8.01 0.78
N ILE A 152 15.75 -9.07 1.57
CA ILE A 152 15.16 -9.00 2.91
C ILE A 152 16.17 -8.32 3.83
N HIS A 153 15.71 -7.34 4.59
CA HIS A 153 16.46 -6.62 5.62
C HIS A 153 15.71 -6.68 6.94
N GLU A 154 16.42 -6.43 8.04
CA GLU A 154 15.89 -6.41 9.39
C GLU A 154 16.30 -5.08 10.03
N ASP A 155 15.33 -4.27 10.43
CA ASP A 155 15.56 -3.01 11.14
C ASP A 155 14.94 -3.09 12.54
N LYS A 156 15.60 -2.46 13.52
CA LYS A 156 15.17 -2.52 14.93
C LYS A 156 13.79 -1.89 15.17
N LYS A 157 13.38 -0.91 14.33
CA LYS A 157 12.11 -0.19 14.45
C LYS A 157 11.06 -0.72 13.48
N ARG A 158 11.43 -0.97 12.22
CA ARG A 158 10.52 -1.44 11.15
C ARG A 158 10.29 -2.95 11.18
N GLY A 159 11.16 -3.71 11.85
CA GLY A 159 11.17 -5.16 11.76
C GLY A 159 11.72 -5.65 10.42
N VAL A 160 11.30 -6.83 9.99
CA VAL A 160 11.71 -7.41 8.71
C VAL A 160 10.97 -6.73 7.55
N TYR A 161 11.70 -6.32 6.52
CA TYR A 161 11.15 -5.71 5.31
C TYR A 161 11.93 -6.13 4.06
N VAL A 162 11.35 -5.93 2.88
CA VAL A 162 12.03 -6.15 1.59
C VAL A 162 12.45 -4.79 1.04
N SER A 163 13.75 -4.58 0.82
CA SER A 163 14.26 -3.38 0.16
C SER A 163 13.91 -3.39 -1.31
N SER A 164 13.73 -2.19 -1.88
CA SER A 164 13.44 -2.00 -3.31
C SER A 164 12.12 -2.61 -3.79
N LEU A 165 11.27 -3.08 -2.86
CA LEU A 165 9.90 -3.50 -3.16
C LEU A 165 9.05 -2.25 -3.42
N LYS A 166 8.39 -2.21 -4.57
CA LYS A 166 7.54 -1.10 -4.97
C LYS A 166 6.28 -1.05 -4.10
N GLU A 167 6.00 0.14 -3.59
CA GLU A 167 4.79 0.44 -2.84
C GLU A 167 3.99 1.50 -3.61
N GLU A 168 2.74 1.21 -3.93
CA GLU A 168 1.83 2.13 -4.62
C GLU A 168 0.76 2.67 -3.68
N ILE A 169 0.49 3.97 -3.75
CA ILE A 169 -0.56 4.61 -2.94
C ILE A 169 -1.92 4.32 -3.55
N VAL A 170 -2.87 3.89 -2.72
CA VAL A 170 -4.22 3.50 -3.14
C VAL A 170 -5.28 4.32 -2.41
N THR A 171 -6.34 4.68 -3.14
CA THR A 171 -7.36 5.61 -2.66
C THR A 171 -8.78 5.09 -2.77
N SER A 172 -8.99 3.90 -3.34
CA SER A 172 -10.30 3.25 -3.41
C SER A 172 -10.17 1.73 -3.51
N PRO A 173 -11.22 0.96 -3.14
CA PRO A 173 -11.23 -0.49 -3.32
C PRO A 173 -10.95 -0.91 -4.76
N ARG A 174 -11.54 -0.21 -5.72
CA ARG A 174 -11.34 -0.45 -7.16
C ARG A 174 -9.88 -0.26 -7.57
N HIS A 175 -9.20 0.75 -7.03
CA HIS A 175 -7.76 0.96 -7.29
C HIS A 175 -6.94 -0.22 -6.78
N VAL A 176 -7.20 -0.69 -5.55
CA VAL A 176 -6.51 -1.86 -4.98
C VAL A 176 -6.72 -3.10 -5.85
N MET A 177 -7.96 -3.38 -6.26
CA MET A 177 -8.25 -4.54 -7.10
C MET A 177 -7.56 -4.46 -8.47
N LYS A 178 -7.43 -3.28 -9.07
CA LYS A 178 -6.64 -3.09 -10.30
C LYS A 178 -5.16 -3.38 -10.10
N VAL A 179 -4.59 -2.98 -8.96
CA VAL A 179 -3.19 -3.27 -8.61
C VAL A 179 -2.97 -4.78 -8.49
N ILE A 180 -3.87 -5.48 -7.81
CA ILE A 180 -3.83 -6.95 -7.68
C ILE A 180 -3.93 -7.61 -9.06
N GLN A 181 -4.90 -7.22 -9.89
CA GLN A 181 -5.08 -7.77 -11.24
C GLN A 181 -3.82 -7.59 -12.10
N ARG A 182 -3.18 -6.43 -12.04
CA ARG A 182 -1.92 -6.19 -12.75
C ARG A 182 -0.79 -7.08 -12.22
N GLY A 183 -0.69 -7.24 -10.90
CA GLY A 183 0.30 -8.13 -10.31
C GLY A 183 0.10 -9.59 -10.67
N GLU A 184 -1.15 -10.06 -10.69
CA GLU A 184 -1.49 -11.39 -11.21
C GLU A 184 -1.09 -11.50 -12.68
N ALA A 185 -1.43 -10.54 -13.54
CA ALA A 185 -1.01 -10.58 -14.95
C ALA A 185 0.52 -10.72 -15.10
N ASN A 186 1.29 -9.97 -14.30
CA ASN A 186 2.76 -10.04 -14.29
C ASN A 186 3.29 -11.39 -13.77
N ARG A 187 2.59 -12.02 -12.82
CA ARG A 187 2.86 -13.38 -12.34
C ARG A 187 2.71 -14.41 -13.45
N HIS A 188 1.66 -14.29 -14.27
CA HIS A 188 1.37 -15.22 -15.36
C HIS A 188 2.40 -15.15 -16.49
N VAL A 189 2.85 -13.95 -16.88
CA VAL A 189 3.82 -13.74 -17.98
C VAL A 189 5.19 -14.40 -17.71
N SER A 190 5.58 -14.57 -16.43
CA SER A 190 6.82 -15.27 -16.08
C SER A 190 6.79 -16.79 -16.21
N SER A 191 5.64 -17.39 -16.53
CA SER A 191 5.45 -18.83 -16.50
C SER A 191 5.13 -19.40 -17.88
N THR A 192 5.86 -20.44 -18.29
CA THR A 192 5.59 -21.20 -19.52
C THR A 192 4.44 -22.21 -19.38
N ASP A 193 3.90 -22.41 -18.16
CA ASP A 193 2.78 -23.31 -17.90
C ASP A 193 1.83 -22.74 -16.83
N PHE A 194 0.61 -22.40 -17.28
CA PHE A 194 -0.42 -21.62 -16.57
C PHE A 194 -0.85 -22.22 -15.21
N ASN A 195 -0.90 -23.56 -15.10
CA ASN A 195 -1.40 -24.25 -13.90
C ASN A 195 -0.32 -24.71 -12.92
N LEU A 196 0.94 -24.78 -13.37
CA LEU A 196 2.02 -25.35 -12.56
C LEU A 196 2.69 -24.30 -11.67
N HIS A 197 2.78 -23.06 -12.11
CA HIS A 197 3.53 -22.02 -11.41
C HIS A 197 2.84 -21.52 -10.13
N SER A 198 1.53 -21.23 -10.20
CA SER A 198 0.77 -20.70 -9.06
C SER A 198 0.67 -21.68 -7.89
N SER A 199 0.66 -22.98 -8.18
CA SER A 199 0.70 -24.05 -7.18
C SER A 199 2.03 -24.16 -6.43
N ARG A 200 3.10 -23.57 -6.96
CA ARG A 200 4.49 -23.71 -6.49
C ARG A 200 5.10 -22.42 -5.97
N SER A 201 4.43 -21.28 -6.15
CA SER A 201 4.87 -19.98 -5.62
C SER A 201 3.94 -19.47 -4.54
N HIS A 202 4.50 -18.66 -3.63
CA HIS A 202 3.76 -17.98 -2.57
C HIS A 202 3.54 -16.53 -3.00
N THR A 203 2.36 -15.98 -2.77
CA THR A 203 2.13 -14.54 -2.93
C THR A 203 1.93 -13.86 -1.59
N VAL A 204 2.47 -12.66 -1.47
CA VAL A 204 2.36 -11.81 -0.28
C VAL A 204 1.84 -10.45 -0.74
N PHE A 205 0.54 -10.24 -0.60
CA PHE A 205 -0.07 -8.93 -0.77
C PHE A 205 0.00 -8.20 0.57
N GLN A 206 0.69 -7.05 0.61
CA GLN A 206 0.84 -6.26 1.82
C GLN A 206 0.13 -4.92 1.64
N LEU A 207 -0.74 -4.60 2.59
CA LEU A 207 -1.36 -3.28 2.74
C LEU A 207 -0.78 -2.62 3.99
N ILE A 208 -0.13 -1.48 3.80
CA ILE A 208 0.37 -0.63 4.88
C ILE A 208 -0.66 0.47 5.13
N VAL A 209 -1.10 0.59 6.37
CA VAL A 209 -2.04 1.60 6.84
C VAL A 209 -1.30 2.57 7.74
N GLU A 210 -1.13 3.81 7.29
CA GLU A 210 -0.73 4.91 8.16
C GLU A 210 -1.98 5.66 8.59
N SER A 211 -2.14 5.92 9.89
CA SER A 211 -3.29 6.67 10.41
C SER A 211 -2.90 7.64 11.51
N ARG A 212 -3.68 8.72 11.63
CA ARG A 212 -3.52 9.71 12.70
C ARG A 212 -4.84 10.41 13.01
N GLU A 213 -4.94 10.98 14.20
CA GLU A 213 -6.08 11.81 14.58
C GLU A 213 -6.13 13.12 13.77
N LYS A 214 -7.32 13.48 13.30
CA LYS A 214 -7.59 14.78 12.70
C LYS A 214 -7.43 15.89 13.72
N GLU A 215 -6.92 17.04 13.28
CA GLU A 215 -6.89 18.20 14.16
C GLU A 215 -8.30 18.78 14.31
N PRO A 216 -8.71 19.15 15.54
CA PRO A 216 -10.01 19.77 15.77
C PRO A 216 -10.17 21.02 14.88
N GLY A 217 -11.25 21.08 14.09
CA GLY A 217 -11.53 22.20 13.19
C GLY A 217 -10.89 22.12 11.80
N SER A 218 -10.15 21.05 11.48
CA SER A 218 -9.63 20.82 10.13
C SER A 218 -10.71 20.22 9.23
N MET A 219 -11.42 21.06 8.48
CA MET A 219 -12.21 20.60 7.34
C MET A 219 -11.28 20.26 6.17
N PRO A 220 -11.55 19.17 5.40
CA PRO A 220 -10.83 18.92 4.15
C PRO A 220 -11.03 20.12 3.22
N GLY A 221 -9.95 20.86 2.94
CA GLY A 221 -9.98 22.02 2.04
C GLY A 221 -10.34 23.38 2.67
N SER A 222 -10.55 23.48 3.99
CA SER A 222 -10.70 24.80 4.62
C SER A 222 -9.34 25.33 5.08
N PRO A 223 -9.03 26.62 4.84
CA PRO A 223 -7.81 27.23 5.35
C PRO A 223 -7.93 27.35 6.88
N THR A 224 -7.43 26.36 7.62
CA THR A 224 -7.18 26.53 9.05
C THR A 224 -5.98 27.46 9.16
N ILE A 225 -6.27 28.77 9.20
CA ILE A 225 -5.29 29.80 9.50
C ILE A 225 -4.75 29.47 10.89
N GLN A 226 -3.51 28.97 10.95
CA GLN A 226 -2.73 29.04 12.16
C GLN A 226 -2.47 30.53 12.40
N LYS A 227 -3.37 31.18 13.17
CA LYS A 227 -3.04 32.46 13.80
C LYS A 227 -1.75 32.22 14.58
N HIS A 228 -0.72 33.00 14.26
CA HIS A 228 0.65 32.94 14.76
C HIS A 228 0.83 33.06 16.30
N ASN A 229 -0.20 32.80 17.11
CA ASN A 229 -0.15 32.82 18.57
C ASN A 229 -0.25 31.39 19.14
N SER A 230 0.67 30.52 18.72
CA SER A 230 0.85 29.18 19.30
C SER A 230 2.29 28.99 19.81
N PHE A 231 2.84 30.02 20.48
CA PHE A 231 4.05 29.86 21.30
C PHE A 231 3.79 29.06 22.62
N LEU A 232 2.56 28.58 22.84
CA LEU A 232 2.15 27.81 24.03
C LEU A 232 1.39 26.50 23.68
N ARG A 233 1.82 25.76 22.66
CA ARG A 233 1.52 24.32 22.58
C ARG A 233 2.83 23.53 22.53
N THR A 234 3.42 23.37 23.71
CA THR A 234 4.40 22.32 23.97
C THR A 234 3.76 20.95 23.70
N ASP A 235 4.45 20.13 22.90
CA ASP A 235 4.40 18.66 22.92
C ASP A 235 3.08 17.92 22.67
N GLN A 236 2.42 18.14 21.53
CA GLN A 236 1.68 17.05 20.88
C GLN A 236 2.08 16.92 19.41
N ARG A 237 3.32 16.48 19.15
CA ARG A 237 3.59 15.68 17.94
C ARG A 237 2.71 14.43 18.04
N ARG A 238 1.50 14.50 17.47
CA ARG A 238 0.59 13.36 17.46
C ARG A 238 1.27 12.20 16.75
N SER A 239 1.37 11.06 17.42
CA SER A 239 2.01 9.86 16.88
C SER A 239 1.23 9.39 15.64
N VAL A 240 1.97 8.99 14.59
CA VAL A 240 1.37 8.30 13.46
C VAL A 240 1.34 6.81 13.80
N GLN A 241 0.17 6.21 13.74
CA GLN A 241 0.02 4.76 13.87
C GLN A 241 0.29 4.11 12.52
N VAL A 242 1.16 3.10 12.49
CA VAL A 242 1.48 2.34 11.27
C VAL A 242 1.21 0.87 11.52
N SER A 243 0.38 0.27 10.67
CA SER A 243 0.12 -1.17 10.69
C SER A 243 0.33 -1.78 9.33
N GLN A 244 0.72 -3.06 9.35
CA GLN A 244 0.86 -3.88 8.15
C GLN A 244 -0.18 -4.98 8.17
N LEU A 245 -0.98 -5.08 7.11
CA LEU A 245 -1.83 -6.23 6.84
C LEU A 245 -1.18 -7.06 5.73
N ASN A 246 -0.81 -8.29 6.06
CA ASN A 246 -0.29 -9.26 5.10
C ASN A 246 -1.38 -10.26 4.75
N LEU A 247 -1.76 -10.35 3.47
CA LEU A 247 -2.67 -11.35 2.92
C LEU A 247 -1.85 -12.28 2.02
N ILE A 248 -1.74 -13.55 2.41
CA ILE A 248 -0.75 -14.46 1.84
C ILE A 248 -1.46 -15.71 1.28
N ASP A 249 -1.21 -16.02 0.02
CA ASP A 249 -1.58 -17.30 -0.59
C ASP A 249 -0.32 -18.16 -0.68
N LEU A 250 -0.28 -19.26 0.09
CA LEU A 250 0.88 -20.15 0.09
C LEU A 250 0.80 -21.14 -1.07
N ALA A 251 1.96 -21.65 -1.50
CA ALA A 251 2.04 -22.78 -2.41
C ALA A 251 1.32 -24.03 -1.85
N GLY A 252 1.07 -25.00 -2.73
CA GLY A 252 0.54 -26.32 -2.35
C GLY A 252 1.37 -27.01 -1.28
N SER A 253 0.70 -27.50 -0.22
CA SER A 253 1.36 -28.21 0.87
C SER A 253 1.69 -29.68 0.57
N GLU A 254 1.26 -30.20 -0.56
CA GLU A 254 1.47 -31.58 -0.96
C GLU A 254 2.95 -31.92 -1.18
N LYS A 255 3.34 -33.15 -0.81
CA LYS A 255 4.70 -33.62 -1.08
C LYS A 255 4.88 -33.82 -2.59
N ALA A 256 6.06 -33.47 -3.10
CA ALA A 256 6.43 -33.77 -4.49
C ALA A 256 6.27 -35.28 -4.79
N ALA A 257 5.47 -35.58 -5.82
CA ALA A 257 4.96 -36.93 -6.14
C ALA A 257 6.03 -37.90 -6.67
N SER A 258 7.10 -37.43 -7.33
CA SER A 258 8.13 -38.30 -7.91
C SER A 258 9.58 -37.90 -7.54
N GLN A 259 10.51 -38.85 -7.57
CA GLN A 259 11.95 -38.57 -7.40
C GLN A 259 12.52 -37.66 -8.50
N THR A 260 11.96 -37.72 -9.71
CA THR A 260 12.31 -36.87 -10.84
C THR A 260 11.89 -35.41 -10.61
N ASP A 261 10.70 -35.18 -10.05
CA ASP A 261 10.23 -33.84 -9.68
C ASP A 261 11.04 -33.25 -8.52
N ARG A 262 11.47 -34.09 -7.57
CA ARG A 262 12.36 -33.68 -6.47
C ARG A 262 13.75 -33.25 -6.95
N ARG A 263 14.27 -33.86 -8.03
CA ARG A 263 15.64 -33.63 -8.53
C ARG A 263 15.78 -32.40 -9.44
N LYS A 264 14.72 -31.94 -10.11
CA LYS A 264 14.79 -30.79 -11.04
C LYS A 264 14.31 -29.46 -10.44
N GLU A 265 13.39 -29.48 -9.48
CA GLU A 265 12.71 -28.25 -8.98
C GLU A 265 12.19 -28.39 -7.53
N GLY A 266 11.77 -29.59 -7.12
CA GLY A 266 11.03 -29.82 -5.87
C GLY A 266 11.82 -29.69 -4.55
N ALA A 267 13.15 -29.61 -4.60
CA ALA A 267 13.98 -29.45 -3.40
C ALA A 267 13.79 -28.07 -2.74
N PHE A 268 13.58 -27.02 -3.54
CA PHE A 268 13.41 -25.64 -3.05
C PHE A 268 11.95 -25.18 -2.99
N ILE A 269 11.06 -25.71 -3.82
CA ILE A 269 9.61 -25.41 -3.76
C ILE A 269 9.03 -25.74 -2.39
N ASN A 270 9.41 -26.90 -1.84
CA ASN A 270 8.95 -27.33 -0.51
C ASN A 270 9.81 -26.79 0.63
N LYS A 271 10.91 -26.09 0.34
CA LYS A 271 11.81 -25.58 1.38
C LYS A 271 11.10 -24.57 2.26
N SER A 272 10.42 -23.58 1.66
CA SER A 272 9.69 -22.56 2.41
C SER A 272 8.61 -23.14 3.32
N LEU A 273 7.79 -24.08 2.83
CA LEU A 273 6.74 -24.74 3.61
C LEU A 273 7.29 -25.70 4.68
N LEU A 274 8.36 -26.44 4.37
CA LEU A 274 9.03 -27.30 5.35
C LEU A 274 9.66 -26.49 6.48
N THR A 275 10.33 -25.39 6.13
CA THR A 275 10.88 -24.45 7.12
C THR A 275 9.77 -23.81 7.93
N LEU A 276 8.64 -23.42 7.31
CA LEU A 276 7.46 -22.89 8.01
C LEU A 276 6.93 -23.91 9.04
N GLY A 277 6.76 -25.17 8.65
CA GLY A 277 6.35 -26.24 9.56
C GLY A 277 7.34 -26.46 10.71
N THR A 278 8.65 -26.31 10.44
CA THR A 278 9.71 -26.41 11.45
C THR A 278 9.67 -25.23 12.44
N VAL A 279 9.52 -24.00 11.93
CA VAL A 279 9.38 -22.78 12.74
C VAL A 279 8.16 -22.89 13.66
N ILE A 280 7.01 -23.30 13.14
CA ILE A 280 5.78 -23.46 13.94
C ILE A 280 5.94 -24.55 14.99
N SER A 281 6.59 -25.67 14.64
CA SER A 281 6.83 -26.74 15.61
C SER A 281 7.70 -26.25 16.77
N LYS A 282 8.81 -25.56 16.47
CA LYS A 282 9.69 -24.98 17.50
C LYS A 282 9.05 -23.88 18.33
N LEU A 283 8.19 -23.05 17.73
CA LEU A 283 7.44 -22.00 18.43
C LEU A 283 6.43 -22.55 19.44
N THR A 284 6.04 -23.81 19.27
CA THR A 284 4.99 -24.46 20.07
C THR A 284 5.54 -25.57 20.95
N GLU A 285 6.84 -25.83 20.94
CA GLU A 285 7.47 -26.74 21.89
C GLU A 285 7.46 -26.12 23.30
N ASP A 286 7.16 -26.92 24.33
CA ASP A 286 7.09 -26.42 25.72
C ASP A 286 8.48 -26.03 26.27
N LYS A 287 9.55 -26.52 25.61
CA LYS A 287 10.91 -26.10 25.87
C LYS A 287 11.21 -24.87 25.04
N VAL A 288 11.73 -23.82 25.68
CA VAL A 288 12.25 -22.64 24.98
C VAL A 288 13.39 -23.09 24.06
N SER A 289 13.09 -23.28 22.77
CA SER A 289 14.10 -23.56 21.75
C SER A 289 15.03 -22.35 21.67
N SER A 290 16.34 -22.57 21.81
CA SER A 290 17.33 -21.49 21.79
C SER A 290 17.41 -20.76 20.44
N HIS A 291 17.03 -21.42 19.33
CA HIS A 291 17.07 -20.84 17.99
C HIS A 291 15.90 -21.29 17.12
N ILE A 292 15.13 -20.31 16.61
CA ILE A 292 14.05 -20.50 15.64
C ILE A 292 14.60 -20.19 14.23
N PRO A 293 14.52 -21.12 13.26
CA PRO A 293 15.18 -21.01 11.97
C PRO A 293 14.41 -20.15 10.95
N TYR A 294 14.05 -18.92 11.31
CA TYR A 294 13.34 -18.01 10.40
C TYR A 294 14.14 -17.71 9.12
N ARG A 295 15.47 -17.73 9.21
CA ARG A 295 16.38 -17.40 8.11
C ARG A 295 16.55 -18.51 7.07
N ASP A 296 16.09 -19.72 7.36
CA ASP A 296 16.30 -20.88 6.49
C ASP A 296 15.46 -20.80 5.21
N SER A 297 14.41 -19.99 5.19
CA SER A 297 13.64 -19.67 3.97
C SER A 297 13.26 -18.20 3.88
N LYS A 298 13.06 -17.69 2.65
CA LYS A 298 12.58 -16.31 2.43
C LYS A 298 11.21 -16.07 3.03
N LEU A 299 10.31 -17.04 2.88
CA LEU A 299 8.94 -16.97 3.41
C LEU A 299 8.94 -16.82 4.94
N THR A 300 9.64 -17.70 5.66
CA THR A 300 9.70 -17.64 7.13
C THR A 300 10.39 -16.39 7.63
N ARG A 301 11.32 -15.84 6.85
CA ARG A 301 11.99 -14.59 7.18
C ARG A 301 11.06 -13.40 7.02
N ILE A 302 10.26 -13.35 5.95
CA ILE A 302 9.21 -12.32 5.77
C ILE A 302 8.13 -12.45 6.87
N LEU A 303 7.72 -13.67 7.18
CA LEU A 303 6.74 -13.97 8.24
C LEU A 303 7.29 -13.86 9.67
N GLN A 304 8.58 -13.57 9.83
CA GLN A 304 9.24 -13.59 11.14
C GLN A 304 8.53 -12.65 12.12
N SER A 305 8.22 -11.42 11.73
CA SER A 305 7.55 -10.44 12.58
C SER A 305 6.16 -10.90 13.01
N SER A 306 5.43 -11.56 12.11
CA SER A 306 4.11 -12.11 12.41
C SER A 306 4.22 -13.28 13.38
N LEU A 307 5.04 -14.29 13.06
CA LEU A 307 5.16 -15.53 13.83
C LEU A 307 5.93 -15.38 15.14
N SER A 308 6.78 -14.36 15.29
CA SER A 308 7.50 -14.08 16.54
C SER A 308 6.63 -13.35 17.56
N GLY A 309 5.37 -13.03 17.23
CA GLY A 309 4.35 -12.61 18.18
C GLY A 309 3.85 -11.17 18.02
N ASN A 310 4.49 -10.30 17.24
CA ASN A 310 4.02 -8.91 17.06
C ASN A 310 3.04 -8.76 15.88
N ALA A 311 2.03 -9.64 15.82
CA ALA A 311 0.91 -9.53 14.89
C ALA A 311 -0.31 -10.33 15.39
N ARG A 312 -1.50 -9.94 14.93
CA ARG A 312 -2.71 -10.77 14.99
C ARG A 312 -2.73 -11.67 13.77
N ILE A 313 -2.89 -12.98 13.97
CA ILE A 313 -2.74 -13.97 12.89
C ILE A 313 -4.02 -14.79 12.72
N ALA A 314 -4.50 -14.89 11.49
CA ALA A 314 -5.50 -15.87 11.08
C ALA A 314 -4.91 -16.82 10.04
N VAL A 315 -5.22 -18.11 10.12
CA VAL A 315 -4.64 -19.14 9.24
C VAL A 315 -5.75 -19.99 8.64
N ILE A 316 -6.00 -19.83 7.35
CA ILE A 316 -7.04 -20.57 6.66
C ILE A 316 -6.47 -21.89 6.15
N CYS A 317 -6.83 -23.01 6.76
CA CYS A 317 -6.35 -24.35 6.44
C CYS A 317 -7.36 -25.11 5.57
N THR A 318 -7.18 -25.09 4.25
CA THR A 318 -8.08 -25.79 3.33
C THR A 318 -7.65 -27.24 3.12
N ILE A 319 -8.61 -28.18 3.10
CA ILE A 319 -8.31 -29.60 2.90
C ILE A 319 -9.12 -30.17 1.73
N SER A 320 -8.57 -31.18 1.06
CA SER A 320 -9.31 -31.89 0.04
C SER A 320 -10.24 -32.90 0.69
N PRO A 321 -11.49 -33.01 0.23
CA PRO A 321 -12.37 -34.03 0.74
C PRO A 321 -12.04 -35.39 0.13
N SER A 322 -11.44 -35.46 -1.06
CA SER A 322 -11.15 -36.72 -1.75
C SER A 322 -10.32 -37.68 -0.91
N HIS A 323 -10.70 -38.95 -0.92
CA HIS A 323 -9.94 -39.99 -0.23
C HIS A 323 -8.53 -40.20 -0.75
N HIS A 324 -8.28 -39.91 -2.03
CA HIS A 324 -6.93 -39.94 -2.62
C HIS A 324 -5.97 -38.97 -1.93
N ASN A 325 -6.52 -37.94 -1.28
CA ASN A 325 -5.78 -36.86 -0.66
C ASN A 325 -5.80 -36.94 0.88
N LEU A 326 -6.26 -38.06 1.43
CA LEU A 326 -6.46 -38.24 2.87
C LEU A 326 -5.21 -37.94 3.70
N GLU A 327 -4.03 -38.38 3.23
CA GLU A 327 -2.77 -38.14 3.93
C GLU A 327 -2.47 -36.63 4.03
N GLU A 328 -2.65 -35.90 2.92
CA GLU A 328 -2.38 -34.46 2.87
C GLU A 328 -3.40 -33.65 3.67
N SER A 329 -4.67 -34.04 3.62
CA SER A 329 -5.70 -33.46 4.49
C SER A 329 -5.39 -33.67 5.98
N GLN A 330 -4.94 -34.87 6.38
CA GLN A 330 -4.48 -35.11 7.75
C GLN A 330 -3.23 -34.31 8.13
N ASN A 331 -2.30 -34.10 7.19
CA ASN A 331 -1.10 -33.29 7.43
C ASN A 331 -1.47 -31.82 7.66
N THR A 332 -2.39 -31.28 6.86
CA THR A 332 -2.92 -29.93 7.04
C THR A 332 -3.64 -29.77 8.38
N LEU A 333 -4.46 -30.74 8.79
CA LEU A 333 -5.11 -30.73 10.10
C LEU A 333 -4.08 -30.74 11.25
N LYS A 334 -3.06 -31.60 11.18
CA LYS A 334 -1.97 -31.63 12.18
C LYS A 334 -1.19 -30.31 12.21
N PHE A 335 -0.93 -29.71 11.06
CA PHE A 335 -0.29 -28.40 10.95
C PHE A 335 -1.13 -27.34 11.67
N ALA A 336 -2.43 -27.29 11.39
CA ALA A 336 -3.37 -26.38 12.01
C ALA A 336 -3.38 -26.54 13.55
N SER A 337 -3.40 -27.78 14.06
CA SER A 337 -3.36 -28.03 15.51
C SER A 337 -2.08 -27.49 16.18
N ARG A 338 -0.96 -27.44 15.45
CA ARG A 338 0.27 -26.79 15.95
C ARG A 338 0.15 -25.28 15.91
N VAL A 339 -0.28 -24.71 14.79
CA VAL A 339 -0.48 -23.26 14.62
C VAL A 339 -1.34 -22.66 15.72
N LYS A 340 -2.42 -23.34 16.12
CA LYS A 340 -3.33 -22.93 17.21
C LYS A 340 -2.61 -22.65 18.55
N ARG A 341 -1.44 -23.26 18.76
CA ARG A 341 -0.66 -23.14 20.01
C ARG A 341 0.34 -21.99 19.99
N ILE A 342 0.52 -21.30 18.88
CA ILE A 342 1.45 -20.16 18.77
C ILE A 342 0.91 -19.01 19.63
N VAL A 343 1.68 -18.47 20.58
CA VAL A 343 1.23 -17.33 21.38
C VAL A 343 1.71 -16.03 20.74
N THR A 344 0.79 -15.09 20.51
CA THR A 344 1.09 -13.75 19.98
C THR A 344 0.91 -12.67 21.05
N ALA A 345 1.80 -11.68 21.07
CA ALA A 345 1.73 -10.49 21.90
C ALA A 345 1.81 -9.24 20.99
N ALA A 346 0.74 -9.02 20.22
CA ALA A 346 0.66 -7.91 19.27
C ALA A 346 0.58 -6.57 20.00
N ALA A 347 1.38 -5.59 19.57
CA ALA A 347 1.35 -4.22 20.07
C ALA A 347 0.95 -3.25 18.95
N THR A 348 0.45 -2.06 19.33
CA THR A 348 0.24 -0.96 18.38
C THR A 348 1.59 -0.34 18.01
N ASN A 349 1.84 -0.12 16.71
CA ASN A 349 3.07 0.55 16.30
C ASN A 349 2.83 2.05 16.17
N GLU A 350 3.23 2.79 17.18
CA GLU A 350 3.22 4.25 17.17
C GLU A 350 4.59 4.79 16.80
N ILE A 351 4.61 5.63 15.78
CA ILE A 351 5.82 6.25 15.26
C ILE A 351 5.73 7.75 15.51
N ILE A 352 6.63 8.26 16.35
CA ILE A 352 6.91 9.69 16.52
C ILE A 352 8.08 10.02 15.58
N ASP A 353 7.85 9.95 14.27
CA ASP A 353 8.89 10.22 13.28
C ASP A 353 8.34 11.12 12.18
N ASP A 354 9.03 12.24 11.93
CA ASP A 354 8.77 13.16 10.81
C ASP A 354 8.91 12.45 9.45
N LYS A 355 9.44 11.21 9.44
CA LYS A 355 9.58 10.37 8.26
C LYS A 355 8.30 9.66 7.80
N ALA A 356 7.25 9.57 8.62
CA ALA A 356 5.99 8.97 8.20
C ALA A 356 5.44 9.70 6.97
N LEU A 357 5.04 8.98 5.92
CA LEU A 357 4.68 9.60 4.64
C LEU A 357 3.42 10.46 4.79
N LEU A 358 2.48 10.03 5.63
CA LEU A 358 1.30 10.81 6.01
C LEU A 358 1.67 12.13 6.71
N GLN A 359 2.77 12.18 7.47
CA GLN A 359 3.27 13.42 8.07
C GLN A 359 3.97 14.30 7.03
N LYS A 360 4.79 13.71 6.16
CA LYS A 360 5.46 14.44 5.06
C LYS A 360 4.47 15.13 4.13
N TYR A 361 3.44 14.42 3.65
CA TYR A 361 2.44 15.01 2.77
C TYR A 361 1.65 16.13 3.43
N ARG A 362 1.37 16.05 4.73
CA ARG A 362 0.75 17.15 5.46
C ARG A 362 1.67 18.36 5.62
N ASN A 363 2.94 18.14 5.92
CA ASN A 363 3.91 19.24 5.97
C ASN A 363 3.99 19.94 4.60
N GLU A 364 4.09 19.16 3.52
CA GLU A 364 4.10 19.68 2.15
C GLU A 364 2.79 20.44 1.81
N ILE A 365 1.62 19.91 2.17
CA ILE A 365 0.34 20.61 1.99
C ILE A 365 0.32 21.94 2.75
N ASN A 366 0.83 21.98 3.99
CA ASN A 366 0.87 23.20 4.78
C ASN A 366 1.82 24.24 4.18
N ASP A 367 3.01 23.82 3.77
CA ASP A 367 4.00 24.69 3.15
C ASP A 367 3.45 25.30 1.84
N LEU A 368 2.84 24.47 0.98
CA LEU A 368 2.23 24.92 -0.26
C LEU A 368 1.04 25.87 -0.02
N ARG A 369 0.26 25.66 1.05
CA ARG A 369 -0.83 26.58 1.43
C ARG A 369 -0.31 27.94 1.88
N VAL A 370 0.77 27.98 2.65
CA VAL A 370 1.43 29.24 3.05
C VAL A 370 1.97 29.96 1.82
N GLN A 371 2.61 29.24 0.89
CA GLN A 371 3.06 29.81 -0.38
C GLN A 371 1.89 30.37 -1.19
N LEU A 372 0.79 29.62 -1.32
CA LEU A 372 -0.40 30.07 -2.04
C LEU A 372 -1.05 31.31 -1.40
N GLN A 373 -1.05 31.41 -0.07
CA GLN A 373 -1.55 32.61 0.61
C GLN A 373 -0.65 33.81 0.36
N SER A 374 0.67 33.66 0.50
CA SER A 374 1.61 34.74 0.22
C SER A 374 1.50 35.22 -1.24
N ASN A 375 1.34 34.29 -2.18
CA ASN A 375 1.11 34.56 -3.59
C ASN A 375 -0.22 35.31 -3.81
N ASN A 376 -1.32 34.90 -3.14
CA ASN A 376 -2.59 35.62 -3.19
C ASN A 376 -2.48 37.06 -2.66
N GLU A 377 -1.73 37.29 -1.59
CA GLU A 377 -1.52 38.63 -1.03
C GLU A 377 -0.74 39.53 -1.99
N VAL A 378 0.36 39.01 -2.58
CA VAL A 378 1.12 39.73 -3.62
C VAL A 378 0.25 40.04 -4.83
N PHE A 379 -0.45 39.03 -5.35
CA PHE A 379 -1.37 39.15 -6.48
C PHE A 379 -2.48 40.19 -6.23
N SER A 380 -2.97 40.31 -5.00
CA SER A 380 -4.00 41.29 -4.65
C SER A 380 -3.43 42.72 -4.61
N ARG A 381 -2.26 42.91 -3.97
CA ARG A 381 -1.58 44.22 -3.92
C ARG A 381 -1.20 44.74 -5.31
N GLU A 382 -0.72 43.86 -6.18
CA GLU A 382 -0.35 44.20 -7.56
C GLU A 382 -1.55 44.55 -8.45
N ARG A 383 -2.73 43.97 -8.21
CA ARG A 383 -3.97 44.39 -8.88
C ARG A 383 -4.44 45.76 -8.42
N GLU A 384 -4.25 46.11 -7.16
CA GLU A 384 -4.68 47.39 -6.59
C GLU A 384 -3.75 48.55 -7.00
N THR A 385 -2.47 48.29 -7.23
CA THR A 385 -1.46 49.34 -7.50
C THR A 385 -1.36 49.78 -8.96
N ASN A 386 -1.69 48.93 -9.95
CA ASN A 386 -1.28 49.14 -11.35
C ASN A 386 -2.41 49.52 -12.33
N ILE A 387 -3.23 50.51 -11.96
CA ILE A 387 -4.24 51.11 -12.86
C ILE A 387 -3.64 52.18 -13.83
N THR A 388 -2.36 52.57 -13.73
CA THR A 388 -1.93 53.90 -14.22
C THR A 388 -0.92 54.05 -15.38
N LEU A 389 -0.23 53.03 -15.95
CA LEU A 389 0.76 53.27 -17.03
C LEU A 389 0.81 52.19 -18.14
N LEU A 390 0.70 52.60 -19.42
CA LEU A 390 0.54 51.74 -20.61
C LEU A 390 1.74 50.84 -20.96
N GLN A 391 2.97 51.22 -20.62
CA GLN A 391 4.19 50.43 -20.91
C GLN A 391 4.60 49.54 -19.73
N GLU A 392 4.36 49.98 -18.49
CA GLU A 392 4.43 49.09 -17.31
C GLU A 392 3.33 48.03 -17.38
N LYS A 393 2.18 48.35 -17.99
CA LYS A 393 1.06 47.42 -18.16
C LYS A 393 1.44 46.11 -18.85
N GLN A 394 2.27 46.10 -19.89
CA GLN A 394 2.64 44.86 -20.58
C GLN A 394 3.53 43.96 -19.73
N LYS A 395 4.62 44.52 -19.16
CA LYS A 395 5.51 43.78 -18.24
C LYS A 395 4.77 43.33 -16.98
N HIS A 396 3.82 44.13 -16.51
CA HIS A 396 2.98 43.79 -15.37
C HIS A 396 1.94 42.73 -15.73
N GLU A 397 1.34 42.77 -16.92
CA GLU A 397 0.45 41.71 -17.44
C GLU A 397 1.19 40.38 -17.53
N GLU A 398 2.45 40.37 -17.99
CA GLU A 398 3.32 39.18 -17.99
C GLU A 398 3.58 38.66 -16.57
N GLN A 399 3.96 39.53 -15.63
CA GLN A 399 4.18 39.17 -14.22
C GLN A 399 2.91 38.64 -13.54
N LEU A 400 1.76 39.25 -13.83
CA LEU A 400 0.46 38.83 -13.29
C LEU A 400 0.06 37.45 -13.83
N MET A 401 0.37 37.18 -15.10
CA MET A 401 0.13 35.87 -15.73
C MET A 401 1.05 34.80 -15.14
N GLU A 402 2.33 35.09 -14.94
CA GLU A 402 3.26 34.18 -14.28
C GLU A 402 2.80 33.86 -12.84
N MET A 403 2.39 34.88 -12.08
CA MET A 403 1.85 34.73 -10.73
C MET A 403 0.59 33.84 -10.71
N GLN A 404 -0.30 34.00 -11.69
CA GLN A 404 -1.49 33.15 -11.86
C GLN A 404 -1.14 31.69 -12.17
N LEU A 405 -0.16 31.44 -13.03
CA LEU A 405 0.31 30.10 -13.33
C LEU A 405 0.87 29.41 -12.08
N VAL A 406 1.73 30.10 -11.32
CA VAL A 406 2.27 29.58 -10.05
C VAL A 406 1.16 29.28 -9.06
N ARG A 407 0.20 30.21 -8.86
CA ARG A 407 -0.95 30.00 -7.98
C ARG A 407 -1.78 28.77 -8.39
N THR A 408 -2.00 28.59 -9.69
CA THR A 408 -2.78 27.46 -10.22
C THR A 408 -2.04 26.15 -9.98
N ALA A 409 -0.73 26.09 -10.29
CA ALA A 409 0.10 24.91 -10.05
C ALA A 409 0.18 24.54 -8.56
N LEU A 410 0.33 25.52 -7.66
CA LEU A 410 0.31 25.30 -6.21
C LEU A 410 -1.02 24.71 -5.75
N LYS A 411 -2.14 25.25 -6.25
CA LYS A 411 -3.49 24.76 -5.92
C LYS A 411 -3.69 23.33 -6.39
N GLU A 412 -3.31 23.02 -7.62
CA GLU A 412 -3.39 21.66 -8.17
C GLU A 412 -2.54 20.68 -7.36
N ARG A 413 -1.35 21.10 -6.91
CA ARG A 413 -0.49 20.26 -6.08
C ARG A 413 -1.11 19.99 -4.70
N ILE A 414 -1.69 20.99 -4.05
CA ILE A 414 -2.43 20.83 -2.80
C ILE A 414 -3.59 19.86 -2.99
N ASP A 415 -4.38 20.04 -4.04
CA ASP A 415 -5.54 19.19 -4.34
C ASP A 415 -5.11 17.74 -4.60
N HIS A 416 -4.00 17.54 -5.31
CA HIS A 416 -3.44 16.22 -5.57
C HIS A 416 -3.03 15.50 -4.27
N LEU A 417 -2.19 16.13 -3.43
CA LEU A 417 -1.74 15.53 -2.18
C LEU A 417 -2.90 15.27 -1.21
N THR A 418 -3.88 16.19 -1.18
CA THR A 418 -5.08 16.04 -0.35
C THR A 418 -5.91 14.83 -0.79
N LYS A 419 -5.99 14.54 -2.10
CA LYS A 419 -6.69 13.36 -2.62
C LYS A 419 -6.00 12.03 -2.25
N LEU A 420 -4.70 12.04 -1.95
CA LEU A 420 -3.98 10.84 -1.49
C LEU A 420 -4.29 10.51 -0.02
N ILE A 421 -4.69 11.51 0.77
CA ILE A 421 -5.06 11.35 2.18
C ILE A 421 -6.55 11.00 2.27
N LEU A 422 -6.84 9.81 2.77
CA LEU A 422 -8.19 9.30 2.90
C LEU A 422 -8.83 9.77 4.21
N THR A 423 -10.08 10.17 4.08
CA THR A 423 -10.97 10.58 5.17
C THR A 423 -12.38 10.04 4.92
N SER A 424 -13.19 9.97 5.98
CA SER A 424 -14.61 9.58 5.89
C SER A 424 -15.37 10.29 4.74
N GLY A 425 -15.23 11.61 4.61
CA GLY A 425 -15.89 12.40 3.57
C GLY A 425 -15.42 12.09 2.15
N SER A 426 -14.11 11.88 1.96
CA SER A 426 -13.54 11.60 0.63
C SER A 426 -13.98 10.26 0.04
N ILE A 427 -14.25 9.26 0.88
CA ILE A 427 -14.71 7.94 0.44
C ILE A 427 -16.21 7.96 0.15
N SER A 428 -17.01 8.61 1.00
CA SER A 428 -18.48 8.68 0.81
C SER A 428 -18.89 9.43 -0.46
N ALA A 429 -18.12 10.44 -0.88
CA ALA A 429 -18.33 11.12 -2.16
C ALA A 429 -18.21 10.17 -3.37
N SER A 430 -17.45 9.07 -3.25
CA SER A 430 -17.35 8.03 -4.29
C SER A 430 -18.50 7.01 -4.28
N LYS A 431 -19.26 6.91 -3.18
CA LYS A 431 -20.45 6.05 -3.07
C LYS A 431 -21.73 6.71 -3.61
N GLY A 432 -21.75 8.03 -3.78
CA GLY A 432 -22.91 8.82 -4.23
C GLY A 432 -23.20 8.79 -5.74
N SER A 433 -22.44 8.03 -6.52
CA SER A 433 -22.66 7.83 -7.96
C SER A 433 -22.81 6.34 -8.27
N ASN A 434 -24.02 5.80 -8.17
CA ASN A 434 -24.50 4.74 -9.05
C ASN A 434 -26.00 4.54 -8.85
N ASP A 435 -26.80 4.93 -9.86
CA ASP A 435 -27.77 4.05 -10.51
C ASP A 435 -28.43 4.78 -11.70
N LYS A 436 -27.93 4.52 -12.90
CA LYS A 436 -28.80 4.33 -14.05
C LYS A 436 -28.42 2.98 -14.69
N PRO A 437 -29.41 2.15 -15.05
CA PRO A 437 -29.18 0.77 -15.43
C PRO A 437 -28.48 0.73 -16.79
N VAL A 438 -27.48 -0.14 -16.89
CA VAL A 438 -26.92 -0.58 -18.16
C VAL A 438 -27.97 -1.48 -18.81
N PRO A 439 -28.54 -1.14 -19.98
CA PRO A 439 -29.33 -2.09 -20.73
C PRO A 439 -28.37 -3.09 -21.39
N SER A 440 -28.67 -4.37 -21.18
CA SER A 440 -28.15 -5.49 -21.93
C SER A 440 -28.34 -5.28 -23.43
N LEU A 441 -27.32 -5.60 -24.23
CA LEU A 441 -27.44 -5.74 -25.68
C LEU A 441 -27.13 -7.18 -26.07
N SER A 442 -28.21 -7.96 -26.11
CA SER A 442 -28.35 -9.08 -27.04
C SER A 442 -28.67 -8.55 -28.45
N ASN A 443 -28.04 -9.18 -29.43
CA ASN A 443 -28.46 -9.40 -30.82
C ASN A 443 -29.13 -8.28 -31.66
N HIS A 444 -28.44 -8.01 -32.77
CA HIS A 444 -28.95 -7.91 -34.14
C HIS A 444 -29.97 -6.82 -34.53
N THR A 445 -29.45 -5.93 -35.39
CA THR A 445 -30.06 -5.40 -36.62
C THR A 445 -31.43 -4.74 -36.53
N LYS A 446 -31.46 -3.41 -36.62
CA LYS A 446 -31.92 -2.66 -37.81
C LYS A 446 -31.73 -1.16 -37.60
N SER A 447 -31.23 -0.52 -38.65
CA SER A 447 -30.90 0.89 -38.79
C SER A 447 -32.11 1.82 -38.74
N SER A 448 -31.99 2.96 -38.04
CA SER A 448 -32.83 4.15 -38.21
C SER A 448 -31.95 5.40 -38.41
N PRO A 449 -32.38 6.43 -39.18
CA PRO A 449 -31.50 7.48 -39.72
C PRO A 449 -31.07 8.58 -38.74
N GLU A 450 -31.50 8.56 -37.48
CA GLU A 450 -31.27 9.66 -36.53
C GLU A 450 -29.92 9.59 -35.79
N ASP A 451 -29.29 8.41 -35.70
CA ASP A 451 -28.02 8.23 -34.97
C ASP A 451 -26.79 8.80 -35.69
N ARG A 452 -26.87 9.05 -37.01
CA ARG A 452 -25.75 9.59 -37.79
C ARG A 452 -25.47 11.08 -37.52
N ARG A 453 -26.42 11.83 -36.97
CA ARG A 453 -26.23 13.26 -36.65
C ARG A 453 -25.51 13.47 -35.32
N VAL A 454 -25.66 12.57 -34.36
CA VAL A 454 -25.04 12.70 -33.02
C VAL A 454 -23.56 12.28 -33.05
N GLU A 455 -23.20 11.22 -33.78
CA GLU A 455 -21.80 10.81 -33.96
C GLU A 455 -20.97 11.82 -34.77
N HIS A 456 -21.57 12.49 -35.75
CA HIS A 456 -20.88 13.50 -36.56
C HIS A 456 -20.54 14.76 -35.73
N ASN A 457 -21.42 15.15 -34.80
CA ASN A 457 -21.17 16.29 -33.91
C ASN A 457 -20.12 15.97 -32.84
N ALA A 458 -20.14 14.78 -32.24
CA ALA A 458 -19.13 14.38 -31.24
C ALA A 458 -17.72 14.24 -31.85
N LYS A 459 -17.60 13.69 -33.06
CA LYS A 459 -16.31 13.63 -33.78
C LYS A 459 -15.81 15.02 -34.20
N GLY A 460 -16.72 15.91 -34.61
CA GLY A 460 -16.38 17.30 -34.92
C GLY A 460 -15.85 18.09 -33.72
N GLU A 461 -16.44 17.89 -32.54
CA GLU A 461 -16.03 18.55 -31.30
C GLU A 461 -14.69 17.99 -30.78
N THR A 462 -14.47 16.69 -30.92
CA THR A 462 -13.20 16.04 -30.55
C THR A 462 -12.04 16.48 -31.46
N GLU A 463 -12.27 16.59 -32.77
CA GLU A 463 -11.28 17.12 -33.72
C GLU A 463 -11.02 18.62 -33.53
N ARG A 464 -12.05 19.39 -33.14
CA ARG A 464 -11.90 20.81 -32.80
C ARG A 464 -11.00 21.00 -31.58
N LEU A 465 -11.25 20.24 -30.50
CA LEU A 465 -10.41 20.25 -29.28
C LEU A 465 -8.97 19.78 -29.55
N ARG A 466 -8.78 18.85 -30.50
CA ARG A 466 -7.46 18.38 -30.91
C ARG A 466 -6.67 19.45 -31.67
N ARG A 467 -7.35 20.22 -32.53
CA ARG A 467 -6.76 21.37 -33.24
C ARG A 467 -6.42 22.50 -32.26
N GLU A 468 -7.33 22.84 -31.35
CA GLU A 468 -7.08 23.85 -30.30
C GLU A 468 -5.88 23.46 -29.42
N ASN A 469 -5.73 22.17 -29.04
CA ASN A 469 -4.54 21.70 -28.32
C ASN A 469 -3.24 21.80 -29.15
N THR A 470 -3.32 21.59 -30.46
CA THR A 470 -2.15 21.68 -31.34
C THR A 470 -1.72 23.14 -31.53
N GLU A 471 -2.68 24.05 -31.68
CA GLU A 471 -2.43 25.50 -31.74
C GLU A 471 -1.84 26.04 -30.43
N LEU A 472 -2.38 25.60 -29.27
CA LEU A 472 -1.80 25.94 -27.97
C LEU A 472 -0.37 25.42 -27.81
N GLN A 473 -0.06 24.24 -28.34
CA GLN A 473 1.29 23.69 -28.30
C GLN A 473 2.27 24.51 -29.14
N ILE A 474 1.86 24.99 -30.31
CA ILE A 474 2.65 25.88 -31.15
C ILE A 474 2.91 27.21 -30.44
N ILE A 475 1.90 27.80 -29.79
CA ILE A 475 2.05 29.04 -29.02
C ILE A 475 3.01 28.86 -27.83
N ILE A 476 2.95 27.72 -27.15
CA ILE A 476 3.88 27.40 -26.05
C ILE A 476 5.32 27.30 -26.55
N ASP A 477 5.54 26.69 -27.71
CA ASP A 477 6.89 26.53 -28.26
C ASP A 477 7.45 27.86 -28.79
N ASP A 478 6.62 28.74 -29.37
CA ASP A 478 7.00 30.09 -29.78
C ASP A 478 7.33 31.00 -28.58
N LEU A 479 6.56 30.90 -27.49
CA LEU A 479 6.85 31.59 -26.23
C LEU A 479 8.18 31.11 -25.62
N ARG A 480 8.47 29.81 -25.67
CA ARG A 480 9.75 29.25 -25.20
C ARG A 480 10.93 29.77 -26.02
N GLU A 481 10.78 29.89 -27.33
CA GLU A 481 11.82 30.43 -28.20
C GLU A 481 12.04 31.93 -27.96
N THR A 482 10.96 32.69 -27.77
CA THR A 482 11.02 34.11 -27.41
C THR A 482 11.74 34.35 -26.07
N ILE A 483 11.43 33.54 -25.05
CA ILE A 483 12.12 33.60 -23.75
C ILE A 483 13.61 33.29 -23.91
N ARG A 484 13.97 32.28 -24.72
CA ARG A 484 15.38 31.96 -25.00
C ARG A 484 16.11 33.12 -25.68
N MET A 485 15.50 33.77 -26.68
CA MET A 485 16.09 34.91 -27.36
C MET A 485 16.30 36.10 -26.41
N GLN A 486 15.33 36.39 -25.54
CA GLN A 486 15.46 37.46 -24.54
C GLN A 486 16.57 37.16 -23.53
N ALA A 487 16.69 35.90 -23.07
CA ALA A 487 17.77 35.49 -22.18
C ALA A 487 19.17 35.70 -22.81
N THR A 488 19.34 35.33 -24.09
CA THR A 488 20.61 35.55 -24.80
C THR A 488 20.94 37.02 -25.02
N LYS A 489 19.93 37.87 -25.21
CA LYS A 489 20.12 39.32 -25.38
C LYS A 489 20.57 39.99 -24.08
N LEU A 490 19.98 39.58 -22.94
CA LEU A 490 20.37 40.05 -21.61
C LEU A 490 21.81 39.64 -21.24
N GLU A 491 22.26 38.45 -21.64
CA GLU A 491 23.66 38.03 -21.44
C GLU A 491 24.65 38.85 -22.29
N GLN A 492 24.27 39.23 -23.51
CA GLN A 492 25.11 40.08 -24.37
C GLN A 492 25.19 41.53 -23.86
N GLU A 493 24.08 42.09 -23.37
CA GLU A 493 24.03 43.44 -22.78
C GLU A 493 24.81 43.50 -21.45
N SER A 494 24.76 42.45 -20.63
CA SER A 494 25.57 42.31 -19.41
C SER A 494 27.08 42.29 -19.72
N ASN A 495 27.50 41.57 -20.75
CA ASN A 495 28.92 41.47 -21.13
C ASN A 495 29.47 42.74 -21.80
N GLY A 496 28.63 43.50 -22.51
CA GLY A 496 28.99 44.79 -23.11
C GLY A 496 29.14 45.93 -22.09
N ALA A 497 28.38 45.89 -20.99
CA ALA A 497 28.47 46.89 -19.92
C ALA A 497 29.77 46.79 -19.10
N SER A 498 30.35 45.59 -18.98
CA SER A 498 31.61 45.38 -18.25
C SER A 498 32.86 45.85 -19.01
N GLN A 499 32.80 46.01 -20.34
CA GLN A 499 33.95 46.49 -21.13
C GLN A 499 34.07 48.02 -21.19
N ASN A 500 32.99 48.77 -20.88
CA ASN A 500 32.98 50.23 -20.96
C ASN A 500 33.31 50.97 -19.65
N GLN A 501 33.58 50.26 -18.54
CA GLN A 501 33.91 50.90 -17.26
C GLN A 501 35.42 51.03 -16.97
N ASP A 502 36.31 50.49 -17.81
CA ASP A 502 37.76 50.49 -17.55
C ASP A 502 38.57 51.63 -18.22
N GLU A 503 37.94 52.54 -18.98
CA GLU A 503 38.68 53.62 -19.69
C GLU A 503 38.54 55.05 -19.15
N SER A 504 37.81 55.29 -18.06
CA SER A 504 37.76 56.64 -17.49
C SER A 504 37.77 56.67 -15.96
N HIS A 505 38.96 56.71 -15.36
CA HIS A 505 39.28 57.67 -14.28
C HIS A 505 40.76 57.65 -13.90
N GLY A 506 41.46 58.75 -14.24
CA GLY A 506 42.80 59.06 -13.75
C GLY A 506 42.80 59.70 -12.35
N GLN A 507 43.72 59.21 -11.51
CA GLN A 507 44.39 59.78 -10.33
C GLN A 507 43.79 61.04 -9.64
N VAL A 508 43.35 60.88 -8.37
CA VAL A 508 43.65 61.81 -7.26
C VAL A 508 43.83 61.03 -5.94
N LYS A 509 44.87 61.39 -5.18
CA LYS A 509 45.37 60.75 -3.94
C LYS A 509 44.40 60.82 -2.74
N ILE A 510 44.43 59.79 -1.88
CA ILE A 510 43.83 59.77 -0.52
C ILE A 510 44.95 59.54 0.52
N PRO A 511 44.98 60.26 1.67
CA PRO A 511 45.87 59.98 2.79
C PRO A 511 45.32 58.87 3.73
N GLN A 512 46.23 58.08 4.31
CA GLN A 512 45.97 56.98 5.25
C GLN A 512 45.48 57.44 6.64
N ILE A 513 44.46 56.78 7.22
CA ILE A 513 44.29 56.63 8.69
C ILE A 513 43.80 55.21 9.07
N LYS A 514 44.69 54.49 9.77
CA LYS A 514 44.59 53.44 10.82
C LYS A 514 43.41 52.43 10.82
N ARG A 515 43.75 51.15 10.57
CA ARG A 515 42.98 49.96 11.01
C ARG A 515 43.28 49.64 12.49
N ILE A 516 42.22 49.39 13.25
CA ILE A 516 42.21 48.87 14.62
C ILE A 516 42.35 47.34 14.57
N ASN A 517 43.21 46.79 15.43
CA ASN A 517 43.46 45.36 15.63
C ASN A 517 42.31 44.68 16.39
N LEU A 518 41.95 43.45 15.98
CA LEU A 518 41.28 42.46 16.83
C LEU A 518 42.03 41.11 16.72
N PRO A 519 42.10 40.31 17.79
CA PRO A 519 43.21 39.39 18.04
C PRO A 519 42.96 37.97 17.55
N GLN A 520 44.04 37.31 17.12
CA GLN A 520 44.09 35.87 16.87
C GLN A 520 44.27 35.08 18.18
N GLY A 521 43.42 34.07 18.38
CA GLY A 521 43.62 32.98 19.34
C GLY A 521 44.08 31.70 18.64
N ARG A 522 45.38 31.42 18.71
CA ARG A 522 46.04 30.15 18.34
C ARG A 522 45.67 29.02 19.31
N ARG A 523 45.72 27.76 18.84
CA ARG A 523 46.77 26.73 19.15
C ARG A 523 46.27 25.33 18.74
N ARG A 524 46.97 24.71 17.78
CA ARG A 524 48.02 23.65 17.92
C ARG A 524 47.42 22.25 17.99
N LEU A 525 47.92 21.36 17.13
CA LEU A 525 48.87 20.30 17.49
C LEU A 525 49.44 19.66 16.21
N GLN A 526 50.77 19.62 16.12
CA GLN A 526 51.52 18.60 15.36
C GLN A 526 52.10 17.66 16.42
N ASN A 527 51.80 16.37 16.29
CA ASN A 527 52.75 15.27 16.13
C ASN A 527 51.96 13.96 16.06
#